data_AF-A0AAV5UQ51-F1
#
_entry.id   AF-A0AAV5UQ51-F1
#
_cell.length_a   1.000
_cell.length_b   1.000
_cell.length_c   1.000
_cell.angle_alpha   90.00
_cell.angle_beta   90.00
_cell.angle_gamma   90.00
#
_symmetry.space_group_name_H-M   'P 1'
#
loop_
_entity.id
_entity.type
_entity.pdbx_description
1 polymer ?
#
loop_
_entity_poly.entity_id
_entity_poly.type
_entity_poly.pdbx_seq_one_letter_code
_entity_poly.pdbx_strand_id
1 'polypeptide(L)'
;HSLPWHPPFLRNVAPSARREFSQIVSNQDATKGQIKKRVRQWALRNHVEVQVNSWHRKLEGYFTEHRNKISQGIRMLLGAYERWTNIVTDDTLTRRQSRAKIHDLFVSYLHEVRDLLSAIRPRPHRR
;
A
#
# COMPACT_ATOMS: atom_id res chain seq x y z
N HIS A 1 0.58 -3.11 9.12
CA HIS A 1 1.11 -1.82 8.64
C HIS A 1 0.07 -0.74 8.83
N SER A 2 0.36 0.26 9.67
CA SER A 2 -0.46 1.46 9.82
C SER A 2 -0.42 2.25 8.52
N LEU A 3 -1.57 2.40 7.86
CA LEU A 3 -1.71 3.35 6.76
C LEU A 3 -1.31 4.75 7.26
N PRO A 4 -0.71 5.62 6.43
CA PRO A 4 -0.32 6.97 6.80
C PRO A 4 -1.57 7.87 6.87
N TRP A 5 -2.51 7.54 7.75
CA TRP A 5 -3.79 8.23 7.92
C TRP A 5 -3.88 9.07 9.20
N HIS A 6 -2.86 9.02 10.06
CA HIS A 6 -2.74 9.92 11.20
C HIS A 6 -1.63 10.95 10.94
N PRO A 7 -1.97 12.12 10.34
CA PRO A 7 -0.98 13.16 10.14
C PRO A 7 -0.39 13.61 11.47
N PRO A 8 0.95 13.57 11.64
CA PRO A 8 1.59 13.87 12.92
C PRO A 8 1.37 15.32 13.37
N PHE A 9 1.16 16.23 12.43
CA PHE A 9 0.88 17.65 12.71
C PHE A 9 -0.43 17.88 13.47
N LEU A 10 -1.35 16.90 13.47
CA LEU A 10 -2.59 17.00 14.25
C LEU A 10 -2.34 17.05 15.76
N ARG A 11 -1.16 16.63 16.23
CA ARG A 11 -0.77 16.76 17.64
C ARG A 11 -0.54 18.22 18.06
N ASN A 12 -0.24 19.10 17.10
CA ASN A 12 0.11 20.50 17.35
C ASN A 12 -1.10 21.44 17.30
N VAL A 13 -2.31 20.92 17.09
CA VAL A 13 -3.53 21.73 16.99
C VAL A 13 -4.52 21.40 18.09
N ALA A 14 -5.42 22.34 18.36
CA ALA A 14 -6.48 22.18 19.36
C ALA A 14 -7.37 20.96 19.05
N PRO A 15 -7.97 20.32 20.07
CA PRO A 15 -8.90 19.20 19.85
C PRO A 15 -10.08 19.52 18.91
N SER A 16 -10.60 20.75 18.95
CA SER A 16 -11.62 21.25 18.02
C SER A 16 -11.11 21.25 16.58
N ALA A 17 -9.90 21.75 16.34
CA ALA A 17 -9.28 21.78 15.03
C ALA A 17 -9.00 20.37 14.47
N ARG A 18 -8.67 19.39 15.33
CA ARG A 18 -8.55 17.98 14.92
C ARG A 18 -9.88 17.40 14.45
N ARG A 19 -10.98 17.69 15.16
CA ARG A 19 -12.33 17.26 14.76
C ARG A 19 -12.73 17.89 13.43
N GLU A 20 -12.48 19.18 13.26
CA GLU A 20 -12.74 19.90 12.01
C GLU A 20 -11.95 19.30 10.84
N PHE A 21 -10.64 19.03 11.03
CA PHE A 21 -9.84 18.34 10.03
C PHE A 21 -10.44 17.00 9.64
N SER A 22 -10.84 16.18 10.63
CA SER A 22 -11.47 14.88 10.39
C SER A 22 -12.73 15.02 9.54
N GLN A 23 -13.61 15.99 9.84
CA GLN A 23 -14.83 16.25 9.08
C GLN A 23 -14.53 16.68 7.63
N ILE A 24 -13.48 17.47 7.42
CA ILE A 24 -13.06 17.89 6.08
C ILE A 24 -12.61 16.68 5.25
N VAL A 25 -11.78 15.80 5.82
CA VAL A 25 -11.19 14.66 5.07
C VAL A 25 -12.12 13.47 4.94
N SER A 26 -13.12 13.34 5.81
CA SER A 26 -14.13 12.28 5.74
C SER A 26 -15.35 12.65 4.90
N ASN A 27 -15.40 13.87 4.34
CA ASN A 27 -16.53 14.32 3.53
C ASN A 27 -16.57 13.52 2.21
N GLN A 28 -17.63 12.73 2.03
CA GLN A 28 -17.80 11.85 0.87
C GLN A 28 -18.39 12.55 -0.36
N ASP A 29 -19.01 13.72 -0.17
CA ASP A 29 -19.64 14.51 -1.24
C ASP A 29 -18.65 15.49 -1.90
N ALA A 30 -17.54 15.78 -1.23
CA ALA A 30 -16.52 16.69 -1.71
C ALA A 30 -15.52 15.98 -2.61
N THR A 31 -15.16 16.60 -3.74
CA THR A 31 -14.07 16.12 -4.58
C THR A 31 -12.74 16.21 -3.84
N LYS A 32 -11.77 15.36 -4.22
CA LYS A 32 -10.39 15.42 -3.68
C LYS A 32 -9.78 16.83 -3.80
N GLY A 33 -10.08 17.55 -4.88
CA GLY A 33 -9.65 18.94 -5.07
C GLY A 33 -10.30 19.91 -4.08
N GLN A 34 -11.59 19.76 -3.80
CA GLN A 34 -12.29 20.54 -2.78
C GLN A 34 -11.77 20.24 -1.37
N ILE A 35 -11.55 18.97 -1.03
CA ILE A 35 -10.93 18.56 0.24
C ILE A 35 -9.55 19.22 0.38
N LYS A 36 -8.69 19.16 -0.65
CA LYS A 36 -7.35 19.78 -0.64
C LYS A 36 -7.43 21.30 -0.41
N LYS A 37 -8.39 21.99 -1.03
CA LYS A 37 -8.63 23.43 -0.80
C LYS A 37 -9.08 23.71 0.63
N ARG A 38 -10.05 22.95 1.16
CA ARG A 38 -10.54 23.08 2.55
C ARG A 38 -9.44 22.81 3.58
N VAL A 39 -8.62 21.78 3.36
CA VAL A 39 -7.45 21.47 4.21
C VAL A 39 -6.42 22.60 4.18
N ARG A 40 -6.15 23.22 3.03
CA ARG A 40 -5.25 24.39 2.95
C ARG A 40 -5.78 25.58 3.77
N GLN A 41 -7.07 25.88 3.65
CA GLN A 41 -7.70 26.95 4.45
C GLN A 41 -7.67 26.63 5.94
N TRP A 42 -7.96 25.38 6.31
CA TRP A 42 -7.84 24.90 7.69
C TRP A 42 -6.41 25.01 8.23
N ALA A 43 -5.40 24.69 7.41
CA ALA A 43 -4.00 24.76 7.78
C ALA A 43 -3.56 26.20 8.07
N LEU A 44 -4.00 27.15 7.25
CA LEU A 44 -3.76 28.59 7.44
C LEU A 44 -4.34 29.08 8.78
N ARG A 45 -5.58 28.69 9.11
CA ARG A 45 -6.23 29.08 10.38
C ARG A 45 -5.54 28.51 11.63
N ASN A 46 -4.83 27.40 11.49
CA ASN A 46 -4.19 26.70 12.60
C ASN A 46 -2.67 26.83 12.58
N HIS A 47 -2.10 27.64 11.68
CA HIS A 47 -0.66 27.88 11.54
C HIS A 47 0.17 26.58 11.38
N VAL A 48 -0.34 25.63 10.59
CA VAL A 48 0.30 24.32 10.32
C VAL A 48 0.56 24.04 8.84
N GLU A 49 0.66 25.09 8.02
CA GLU A 49 0.81 25.04 6.56
C GLU A 49 2.07 24.28 6.14
N VAL A 50 3.19 24.54 6.81
CA VAL A 50 4.48 23.88 6.53
C VAL A 50 4.37 22.38 6.76
N GLN A 51 3.74 21.98 7.86
CA GLN A 51 3.59 20.59 8.26
C GLN A 51 2.59 19.86 7.36
N VAL A 52 1.49 20.51 6.98
CA VAL A 52 0.51 19.96 6.02
C VAL A 52 1.14 19.78 4.64
N ASN A 53 1.93 20.76 4.16
CA ASN A 53 2.64 20.64 2.89
C ASN A 53 3.71 19.55 2.91
N SER A 54 4.49 19.46 4.00
CA SER A 54 5.46 18.37 4.19
C SER A 54 4.78 17.00 4.18
N TRP A 55 3.64 16.87 4.87
CA TRP A 55 2.85 15.65 4.90
C TRP A 55 2.34 15.26 3.52
N HIS A 56 1.77 16.20 2.76
CA HIS A 56 1.33 15.94 1.39
C HIS A 56 2.48 15.45 0.49
N ARG A 57 3.66 16.07 0.57
CA ARG A 57 4.84 15.61 -0.20
C ARG A 57 5.25 14.19 0.19
N LYS A 58 5.23 13.86 1.49
CA LYS A 58 5.51 12.49 1.97
C LYS A 58 4.50 11.48 1.43
N LEU A 59 3.21 11.82 1.41
CA LEU A 59 2.17 10.98 0.83
C LEU A 59 2.37 10.79 -0.68
N GLU A 60 2.64 11.86 -1.42
CA GLU A 60 2.91 11.80 -2.86
C GLU A 60 4.13 10.93 -3.18
N GLY A 61 5.21 11.06 -2.39
CA GLY A 61 6.38 10.20 -2.48
C GLY A 61 6.06 8.73 -2.20
N TYR A 62 5.36 8.44 -1.11
CA TYR A 62 4.94 7.09 -0.74
C TYR A 62 4.10 6.42 -1.83
N PHE A 63 3.10 7.12 -2.37
CA PHE A 63 2.24 6.56 -3.44
C PHE A 63 3.01 6.36 -4.74
N THR A 64 3.93 7.28 -5.08
CA THR A 64 4.81 7.13 -6.25
C THR A 64 5.72 5.93 -6.10
N GLU A 65 6.39 5.79 -4.95
CA GLU A 65 7.27 4.65 -4.65
C GLU A 65 6.48 3.33 -4.68
N HIS A 66 5.35 3.26 -3.99
CA HIS A 66 4.51 2.07 -3.97
C HIS A 66 4.01 1.72 -5.38
N ARG A 67 3.55 2.69 -6.16
CA ARG A 67 3.17 2.49 -7.57
C ARG A 67 4.32 1.91 -8.38
N ASN A 68 5.54 2.41 -8.20
CA ASN A 68 6.72 1.91 -8.92
C ASN A 68 7.03 0.46 -8.55
N LYS A 69 7.04 0.13 -7.25
CA LYS A 69 7.29 -1.24 -6.78
C LYS A 69 6.23 -2.23 -7.29
N ILE A 70 4.95 -1.86 -7.23
CA ILE A 70 3.86 -2.68 -7.80
C ILE A 70 3.99 -2.82 -9.32
N SER A 71 4.32 -1.74 -10.03
CA SER A 71 4.49 -1.78 -11.50
C SER A 71 5.64 -2.72 -11.90
N GLN A 72 6.75 -2.68 -11.16
CA GLN A 72 7.85 -3.64 -11.34
C GLN A 72 7.38 -5.05 -11.02
N GLY A 73 6.64 -5.23 -9.94
CA GLY A 73 6.12 -6.53 -9.54
C GLY A 73 5.19 -7.16 -10.57
N ILE A 74 4.30 -6.38 -11.18
CA ILE A 74 3.41 -6.82 -12.26
C ILE A 74 4.22 -7.29 -13.48
N ARG A 75 5.29 -6.58 -13.85
CA ARG A 75 6.16 -7.00 -14.97
C ARG A 75 6.83 -8.36 -14.70
N MET A 76 7.14 -8.65 -13.45
CA MET A 76 7.77 -9.92 -13.04
C MET A 76 6.74 -11.03 -12.77
N LEU A 77 5.46 -10.69 -12.61
CA LEU A 77 4.43 -11.60 -12.11
C LEU A 77 4.23 -12.81 -13.02
N LEU A 78 4.19 -12.62 -14.34
CA LEU A 78 3.96 -13.72 -15.28
C LEU A 78 5.08 -14.78 -15.18
N GLY A 79 6.34 -14.36 -15.24
CA GLY A 79 7.47 -15.29 -15.09
C GLY A 79 7.56 -15.91 -13.69
N ALA A 80 7.18 -15.17 -12.65
CA ALA A 80 7.09 -15.72 -11.29
C ALA A 80 6.00 -16.79 -11.17
N TYR A 81 4.85 -16.58 -11.82
CA TYR A 81 3.74 -17.52 -11.88
C TYR A 81 4.10 -18.78 -12.66
N GLU A 82 4.78 -18.65 -13.80
CA GLU A 82 5.27 -19.80 -14.59
C GLU A 82 6.24 -20.65 -13.78
N ARG A 83 7.24 -20.04 -13.12
CA ARG A 83 8.18 -20.76 -12.26
C ARG A 83 7.49 -21.45 -11.09
N TRP A 84 6.52 -20.79 -10.47
CA TRP A 84 5.74 -21.39 -9.39
C TRP A 84 4.93 -22.59 -9.90
N THR A 85 4.25 -22.44 -11.04
CA THR A 85 3.46 -23.50 -11.68
C THR A 85 4.34 -24.71 -11.99
N ASN A 86 5.50 -24.49 -12.60
CA ASN A 86 6.46 -25.54 -12.91
C ASN A 86 6.91 -26.31 -11.66
N ILE A 87 7.04 -25.67 -10.50
CA ILE A 87 7.40 -26.39 -9.25
C ILE A 87 6.24 -27.22 -8.70
N VAL A 88 5.00 -26.72 -8.80
CA VAL A 88 3.82 -27.43 -8.24
C VAL A 88 3.33 -28.57 -9.13
N THR A 89 3.61 -28.52 -10.43
CA THR A 89 3.26 -29.57 -11.39
C THR A 89 4.44 -30.52 -11.70
N ASP A 90 5.58 -30.38 -11.02
CA ASP A 90 6.73 -31.27 -11.20
C ASP A 90 6.57 -32.54 -10.36
N ASP A 91 6.12 -33.61 -11.03
CA ASP A 91 5.89 -34.94 -10.43
C ASP A 91 7.18 -35.64 -9.99
N THR A 92 8.36 -35.12 -10.35
CA THR A 92 9.65 -35.66 -9.87
C THR A 92 10.00 -35.18 -8.46
N LEU A 93 9.32 -34.14 -7.96
CA LEU A 93 9.59 -33.57 -6.65
C LEU A 93 8.72 -34.19 -5.56
N THR A 94 9.34 -34.51 -4.44
CA THR A 94 8.60 -34.77 -3.20
C THR A 94 7.95 -33.49 -2.69
N ARG A 95 6.83 -33.62 -1.95
CA ARG A 95 6.16 -32.49 -1.28
C ARG A 95 7.07 -31.63 -0.40
N ARG A 96 8.17 -32.20 0.11
CA ARG A 96 9.17 -31.48 0.90
C ARG A 96 10.04 -30.61 0.00
N GLN A 97 10.53 -31.17 -1.11
CA GLN A 97 11.32 -30.44 -2.10
C GLN A 97 10.50 -29.33 -2.77
N SER A 98 9.24 -29.59 -3.17
CA SER A 98 8.38 -28.55 -3.75
C SER A 98 8.17 -27.39 -2.77
N ARG A 99 7.92 -27.67 -1.47
CA ARG A 99 7.80 -26.62 -0.44
C ARG A 99 9.08 -25.79 -0.29
N ALA A 100 10.25 -26.44 -0.28
CA ALA A 100 11.53 -25.74 -0.21
C ALA A 100 11.76 -24.85 -1.44
N LYS A 101 11.56 -25.39 -2.65
CA LYS A 101 11.70 -24.61 -3.90
C LYS A 101 10.71 -23.45 -3.99
N ILE A 102 9.47 -23.63 -3.55
CA ILE A 102 8.47 -22.55 -3.49
C ILE A 102 8.92 -21.49 -2.48
N HIS A 103 9.41 -21.88 -1.30
CA HIS A 103 9.94 -20.95 -0.32
C HIS A 103 11.09 -20.12 -0.93
N ASP A 104 12.06 -20.76 -1.56
CA ASP A 104 13.22 -20.10 -2.14
C ASP A 104 12.83 -19.18 -3.31
N LEU A 105 11.88 -19.62 -4.15
CA LEU A 105 11.29 -18.78 -5.20
C LEU A 105 10.69 -17.51 -4.59
N PHE A 106 9.91 -17.65 -3.51
CA PHE A 106 9.32 -16.50 -2.84
C PHE A 106 10.40 -15.59 -2.26
N VAL A 107 11.39 -16.14 -1.56
CA VAL A 107 12.53 -15.38 -1.00
C VAL A 107 13.32 -14.63 -2.08
N SER A 108 13.40 -15.17 -3.30
CA SER A 108 14.11 -14.52 -4.41
C SER A 108 13.42 -13.27 -4.97
N TYR A 109 12.12 -13.10 -4.71
CA TYR A 109 11.34 -11.99 -5.24
C TYR A 109 11.17 -10.84 -4.24
N LEU A 110 10.94 -9.63 -4.76
CA LEU A 110 10.51 -8.48 -3.97
C LEU A 110 9.17 -8.77 -3.28
N HIS A 111 8.95 -8.12 -2.13
CA HIS A 111 7.74 -8.29 -1.33
C HIS A 111 6.45 -8.16 -2.16
N GLU A 112 6.38 -7.16 -3.03
CA GLU A 112 5.23 -6.88 -3.89
C GLU A 112 4.91 -8.02 -4.86
N VAL A 113 5.94 -8.66 -5.42
CA VAL A 113 5.74 -9.84 -6.29
C VAL A 113 5.25 -11.02 -5.48
N ARG A 114 5.75 -11.22 -4.25
CA ARG A 114 5.29 -12.30 -3.36
C ARG A 114 3.82 -12.13 -3.00
N ASP A 115 3.38 -10.91 -2.73
CA ASP A 115 1.98 -10.59 -2.43
C ASP A 115 1.08 -10.90 -3.62
N LEU A 116 1.46 -10.44 -4.82
CA LEU A 116 0.72 -10.69 -6.05
C LEU A 116 0.67 -12.19 -6.38
N LEU A 117 1.82 -12.88 -6.29
CA LEU A 117 1.90 -14.31 -6.53
C LEU A 117 1.09 -15.10 -5.50
N SER A 118 1.03 -14.65 -4.24
CA SER A 118 0.18 -15.25 -3.21
C SER A 118 -1.31 -15.07 -3.50
N ALA A 119 -1.70 -13.90 -4.02
CA ALA A 119 -3.09 -13.57 -4.32
C ALA A 119 -3.69 -14.44 -5.44
N ILE A 120 -2.87 -14.84 -6.42
CA ILE A 120 -3.29 -15.65 -7.57
C ILE A 120 -3.21 -17.17 -7.34
N ARG A 121 -2.68 -17.62 -6.20
CA ARG A 121 -2.62 -19.06 -5.88
C ARG A 121 -4.02 -19.67 -5.82
N PRO A 122 -4.21 -20.93 -6.31
CA PRO A 122 -5.44 -21.67 -6.13
C PRO A 122 -5.80 -21.70 -4.64
N ARG A 123 -6.98 -21.20 -4.30
CA ARG A 123 -7.49 -21.29 -2.92
C ARG A 123 -8.09 -22.68 -2.75
N PRO A 124 -7.76 -23.42 -1.69
CA PRO A 124 -8.46 -24.67 -1.40
C PRO A 124 -9.95 -24.35 -1.28
N HIS A 125 -10.80 -25.13 -1.94
CA HIS A 125 -12.24 -25.06 -1.74
C HIS A 125 -12.49 -25.16 -0.23
N ARG A 126 -13.11 -24.13 0.35
CA ARG A 126 -13.61 -24.21 1.71
C ARG A 126 -14.71 -25.28 1.69
N ARG A 127 -14.43 -26.41 2.31
CA ARG A 127 -15.45 -27.41 2.68
C ARG A 127 -16.33 -26.83 3.78
#